data_AF-A0A936SSS8-F1
#
_entry.id   AF-A0A936SSS8-F1
#
_cell.length_a   1.000
_cell.length_b   1.000
_cell.length_c   1.000
_cell.angle_alpha   90.00
_cell.angle_beta   90.00
_cell.angle_gamma   90.00
#
_symmetry.space_group_name_H-M   'P 1'
#
loop_
_entity.id
_entity.type
_entity.pdbx_description
1 polymer ?
#
loop_
_entity_poly.entity_id
_entity_poly.type
_entity_poly.pdbx_seq_one_letter_code
_entity_poly.pdbx_strand_id
1 'polypeptide(L)'
;MRIQERQIRFLPIEVFRVVGNAILVEHTTRLGSRQAVAGVEHALLGMKVDGYRRVCISPHLAYRGKGVPGFIPADAGLAVEVWLRAIVGEGKVMTTMSKRTLSACPSSPNCVSTQAIDEEHAITPFRYAKARAEAKEFLKAVMATLPRTKLVDEDDSYLHYEFTTLLLRFVDDVEFLFDETTKTVHFRSASRTGYSDLGVNRKRMEQVRALVSGKL
;
A
#
# COMPACT_ATOMS: atom_id res chain seq x y z
N MET A 1 10.46 0.19 -16.66
CA MET A 1 10.51 0.74 -18.05
C MET A 1 11.12 2.14 -18.02
N ARG A 2 12.09 2.45 -18.89
CA ARG A 2 12.63 3.81 -19.04
C ARG A 2 11.69 4.64 -19.93
N ILE A 3 11.21 5.77 -19.43
CA ILE A 3 10.22 6.62 -20.11
C ILE A 3 10.84 8.00 -20.46
N GLN A 4 10.41 8.60 -21.58
CA GLN A 4 10.81 9.96 -21.96
C GLN A 4 10.11 11.02 -21.08
N GLU A 5 10.78 12.14 -20.79
CA GLU A 5 10.32 13.17 -19.84
C GLU A 5 8.87 13.67 -20.06
N ARG A 6 8.37 13.63 -21.30
CA ARG A 6 7.02 14.11 -21.65
C ARG A 6 5.89 13.20 -21.15
N GLN A 7 6.13 11.90 -21.01
CA GLN A 7 5.13 10.90 -20.60
C GLN A 7 4.89 10.84 -19.09
N ILE A 8 5.64 11.61 -18.31
CA ILE A 8 5.69 11.52 -16.84
C ILE A 8 4.49 12.19 -16.19
N ARG A 9 3.92 13.23 -16.81
CA ARG A 9 2.86 14.05 -16.20
C ARG A 9 1.49 13.36 -16.11
N PHE A 10 1.35 12.16 -16.67
CA PHE A 10 0.06 11.46 -16.83
C PHE A 10 0.04 10.07 -16.20
N LEU A 11 1.14 9.64 -15.56
CA LEU A 11 1.08 8.47 -14.69
C LEU A 11 1.10 8.96 -13.23
N PRO A 12 0.49 8.22 -12.28
CA PRO A 12 0.50 8.62 -10.89
C PRO A 12 1.95 8.79 -10.41
N ILE A 13 2.21 9.85 -9.65
CA ILE A 13 3.55 10.21 -9.13
C ILE A 13 4.19 9.03 -8.39
N GLU A 14 3.38 8.15 -7.81
CA GLU A 14 3.76 6.97 -7.03
C GLU A 14 4.38 5.84 -7.87
N VAL A 15 4.28 5.88 -9.19
CA VAL A 15 4.71 4.79 -10.10
C VAL A 15 6.12 5.02 -10.66
N PHE A 16 6.73 6.18 -10.37
CA PHE A 16 8.03 6.57 -10.87
C PHE A 16 9.12 6.48 -9.82
N ARG A 17 10.24 5.82 -10.18
CA ARG A 17 11.50 5.94 -9.48
C ARG A 17 12.52 6.62 -10.38
N VAL A 18 13.05 7.76 -9.95
CA VAL A 18 14.19 8.41 -10.59
C VAL A 18 15.46 7.76 -10.05
N VAL A 19 16.28 7.17 -10.92
CA VAL A 19 17.58 6.60 -10.57
C VAL A 19 18.63 7.23 -11.48
N GLY A 20 19.43 8.16 -10.96
CA GLY A 20 20.32 9.00 -11.76
C GLY A 20 19.52 9.81 -12.80
N ASN A 21 19.91 9.73 -14.08
CA ASN A 21 19.22 10.38 -15.20
C ASN A 21 18.19 9.47 -15.92
N ALA A 22 17.71 8.42 -15.25
CA ALA A 22 16.73 7.49 -15.80
C ALA A 22 15.45 7.48 -14.95
N ILE A 23 14.31 7.54 -15.64
CA ILE A 23 12.99 7.55 -15.02
C ILE A 23 12.41 6.16 -15.22
N LEU A 24 12.35 5.40 -14.13
CA LEU A 24 11.87 4.02 -14.11
C LEU A 24 10.40 4.01 -13.72
N VAL A 25 9.57 3.38 -14.54
CA VAL A 25 8.19 3.04 -14.17
C VAL A 25 8.14 1.64 -13.58
N GLU A 26 7.62 1.55 -12.36
CA GLU A 26 7.26 0.28 -11.72
C GLU A 26 5.87 -0.14 -12.20
N HIS A 27 5.73 -1.33 -12.77
CA HIS A 27 4.46 -1.76 -13.33
C HIS A 27 4.25 -3.24 -13.06
N THR A 28 3.05 -3.58 -12.60
CA THR A 28 2.60 -4.96 -12.40
C THR A 28 1.61 -5.30 -13.50
N THR A 29 1.85 -6.40 -14.22
CA THR A 29 0.96 -6.90 -15.28
C THR A 29 0.76 -8.40 -15.14
N ARG A 30 -0.46 -8.86 -15.42
CA ARG A 30 -0.74 -10.30 -15.59
C ARG A 30 -0.52 -10.67 -17.07
N LEU A 31 0.41 -11.58 -17.33
CA LEU A 31 0.68 -12.03 -18.70
C LEU A 31 -0.57 -12.63 -19.34
N GLY A 32 -0.87 -12.22 -20.57
CA GLY A 32 -2.07 -12.65 -21.32
C GLY A 32 -3.33 -11.83 -21.03
N SER A 33 -3.28 -10.88 -20.09
CA SER A 33 -4.44 -10.03 -19.75
C SER A 33 -4.53 -8.74 -20.55
N ARG A 34 -3.52 -8.44 -21.39
CA ARG A 34 -3.43 -7.22 -22.21
C ARG A 34 -3.44 -5.91 -21.40
N GLN A 35 -2.89 -5.97 -20.18
CA GLN A 35 -2.72 -4.81 -19.31
C GLN A 35 -1.49 -3.96 -19.70
N ALA A 36 -0.54 -4.55 -20.41
CA ALA A 36 0.56 -3.84 -21.04
C ALA A 36 0.47 -3.96 -22.57
N VAL A 37 1.24 -3.14 -23.31
CA VAL A 37 1.36 -3.29 -24.76
C VAL A 37 1.89 -4.69 -25.08
N ALA A 38 1.35 -5.30 -26.15
CA ALA A 38 1.61 -6.70 -26.46
C ALA A 38 3.11 -7.02 -26.53
N GLY A 39 3.94 -6.14 -27.10
CA GLY A 39 5.38 -6.35 -27.18
C GLY A 39 6.09 -6.40 -25.83
N VAL A 40 5.57 -5.70 -24.80
CA VAL A 40 6.11 -5.78 -23.44
C VAL A 40 5.73 -7.11 -22.80
N GLU A 41 4.48 -7.58 -22.95
CA GLU A 41 4.09 -8.90 -22.42
C GLU A 41 4.90 -10.03 -23.08
N HIS A 42 5.10 -9.96 -24.40
CA HIS A 42 5.96 -10.91 -25.11
C HIS A 42 7.41 -10.86 -24.60
N ALA A 43 7.93 -9.67 -24.30
CA ALA A 43 9.26 -9.52 -23.76
C ALA A 43 9.40 -10.09 -22.35
N LEU A 44 8.33 -10.18 -21.56
CA LEU A 44 8.35 -10.77 -20.21
C LEU A 44 8.28 -12.30 -20.22
N LEU A 45 7.76 -12.92 -21.30
CA LEU A 45 7.70 -14.37 -21.42
C LEU A 45 9.11 -14.98 -21.33
N GLY A 46 9.26 -15.95 -20.44
CA GLY A 46 10.51 -16.68 -20.19
C GLY A 46 11.62 -15.85 -19.52
N MET A 47 11.35 -14.62 -19.07
CA MET A 47 12.31 -13.89 -18.23
C MET A 47 12.42 -14.52 -16.85
N LYS A 48 13.61 -14.44 -16.25
CA LYS A 48 13.87 -14.81 -14.85
C LYS A 48 13.78 -13.58 -13.95
N VAL A 49 13.41 -13.78 -12.69
CA VAL A 49 13.49 -12.74 -11.65
C VAL A 49 14.91 -12.16 -11.58
N ASP A 50 14.99 -10.86 -11.37
CA ASP A 50 16.17 -9.97 -11.48
C ASP A 50 16.77 -9.85 -12.89
N GLY A 51 16.13 -10.46 -13.88
CA GLY A 51 16.54 -10.39 -15.28
C GLY A 51 16.30 -9.01 -15.89
N TYR A 52 17.27 -8.56 -16.69
CA TYR A 52 17.18 -7.37 -17.53
C TYR A 52 16.99 -7.74 -19.00
N ARG A 53 16.16 -6.98 -19.72
CA ARG A 53 15.97 -7.13 -21.17
C ARG A 53 15.68 -5.77 -21.81
N ARG A 54 16.40 -5.46 -22.89
CA ARG A 54 16.05 -4.36 -23.79
C ARG A 54 15.44 -4.93 -25.07
N VAL A 55 14.26 -4.44 -25.45
CA VAL A 55 13.52 -4.90 -26.62
C VAL A 55 13.11 -3.73 -27.51
N CYS A 56 13.20 -3.91 -28.82
CA CYS A 56 12.61 -3.02 -29.80
C CYS A 56 11.26 -3.61 -30.25
N ILE A 57 10.18 -2.89 -29.96
CA ILE A 57 8.81 -3.31 -30.20
C ILE A 57 8.29 -2.60 -31.45
N SER A 58 7.90 -3.39 -32.45
CA SER A 58 7.28 -2.86 -33.67
C SER A 58 5.93 -2.21 -33.39
N PRO A 59 5.49 -1.23 -34.21
CA PRO A 59 4.25 -0.50 -33.95
C PRO A 59 3.01 -1.39 -33.83
N HIS A 60 2.96 -2.51 -34.58
CA HIS A 60 1.86 -3.48 -34.55
C HIS A 60 1.71 -4.22 -33.20
N LEU A 61 2.78 -4.28 -32.40
CA LEU A 61 2.81 -4.80 -31.03
C LEU A 61 2.80 -3.69 -29.95
N ALA A 62 2.69 -2.44 -30.38
CA ALA A 62 2.62 -1.25 -29.54
C ALA A 62 1.31 -0.48 -29.80
N TYR A 63 1.38 0.80 -30.17
CA TYR A 63 0.23 1.70 -30.30
C TYR A 63 -0.34 1.81 -31.73
N ARG A 64 0.26 1.11 -32.71
CA ARG A 64 -0.17 1.08 -34.12
C ARG A 64 -0.40 2.48 -34.71
N GLY A 65 -1.23 2.59 -35.74
CA GLY A 65 -1.63 3.86 -36.34
C GLY A 65 -2.46 4.78 -35.43
N LYS A 66 -2.89 4.32 -34.24
CA LYS A 66 -3.60 5.15 -33.27
C LYS A 66 -2.64 6.07 -32.50
N GLY A 67 -1.45 5.57 -32.19
CA GLY A 67 -0.50 6.28 -31.32
C GLY A 67 -1.10 6.63 -29.95
N VAL A 68 -0.47 7.58 -29.27
CA VAL A 68 -1.00 8.26 -28.08
C VAL A 68 -0.81 9.77 -28.31
N PRO A 69 -1.90 10.54 -28.53
CA PRO A 69 -1.81 11.96 -28.85
C PRO A 69 -0.93 12.73 -27.86
N GLY A 70 0.09 13.44 -28.37
CA GLY A 70 1.03 14.22 -27.56
C GLY A 70 2.19 13.44 -26.93
N PHE A 71 2.24 12.11 -27.06
CA PHE A 71 3.27 11.28 -26.43
C PHE A 71 3.93 10.30 -27.38
N ILE A 72 3.14 9.56 -28.16
CA ILE A 72 3.61 8.50 -29.04
C ILE A 72 3.00 8.74 -30.42
N PRO A 73 3.80 9.04 -31.44
CA PRO A 73 3.30 9.19 -32.80
C PRO A 73 2.61 7.91 -33.29
N ALA A 74 1.68 8.07 -34.23
CA ALA A 74 1.15 6.94 -34.99
C ALA A 74 2.30 6.17 -35.65
N ASP A 75 2.21 4.84 -35.62
CA ASP A 75 3.18 3.92 -36.22
C ASP A 75 4.62 4.02 -35.67
N ALA A 76 4.79 4.58 -34.47
CA ALA A 76 6.09 4.61 -33.80
C ALA A 76 6.49 3.23 -33.23
N GLY A 77 7.73 2.82 -33.48
CA GLY A 77 8.37 1.72 -32.76
C GLY A 77 8.82 2.16 -31.37
N LEU A 78 8.84 1.24 -30.40
CA LEU A 78 9.25 1.53 -29.02
C LEU A 78 10.54 0.79 -28.68
N ALA A 79 11.53 1.49 -28.13
CA ALA A 79 12.65 0.86 -27.45
C ALA A 79 12.36 0.83 -25.94
N VAL A 80 12.25 -0.37 -25.38
CA VAL A 80 11.84 -0.59 -23.99
C VAL A 80 12.90 -1.37 -23.24
N GLU A 81 13.33 -0.83 -22.10
CA GLU A 81 14.20 -1.48 -21.12
C GLU A 81 13.37 -2.00 -19.94
N VAL A 82 13.45 -3.30 -19.68
CA VAL A 82 12.63 -4.03 -18.69
C VAL A 82 13.56 -4.71 -17.68
N TRP A 83 13.23 -4.56 -16.40
CA TRP A 83 13.82 -5.32 -15.30
C TRP A 83 12.68 -6.08 -14.63
N LEU A 84 12.78 -7.41 -14.58
CA LEU A 84 11.78 -8.25 -13.94
C LEU A 84 12.12 -8.41 -12.45
N ARG A 85 11.37 -7.76 -11.57
CA ARG A 85 11.65 -7.81 -10.13
C ARG A 85 11.06 -9.02 -9.41
N ALA A 86 9.94 -9.52 -9.88
CA ALA A 86 9.25 -10.66 -9.26
C ALA A 86 8.31 -11.31 -10.27
N ILE A 87 8.11 -12.62 -10.15
CA ILE A 87 7.02 -13.36 -10.79
C ILE A 87 6.08 -13.79 -9.67
N VAL A 88 4.84 -13.34 -9.74
CA VAL A 88 3.81 -13.71 -8.77
C VAL A 88 3.01 -14.88 -9.36
N GLY A 89 3.24 -16.09 -8.85
CA GLY A 89 2.42 -17.25 -9.19
C GLY A 89 1.03 -17.14 -8.58
N GLU A 90 0.02 -17.73 -9.24
CA GLU A 90 -1.25 -18.05 -8.57
C GLU A 90 -0.96 -19.12 -7.51
N GLY A 91 -0.57 -18.67 -6.31
CA GLY A 91 -0.19 -19.53 -5.19
C GLY A 91 1.15 -19.11 -4.57
N LYS A 92 1.06 -18.51 -3.38
CA LYS A 92 2.16 -17.96 -2.54
C LYS A 92 2.93 -16.80 -3.17
N VAL A 93 2.35 -15.61 -2.96
CA VAL A 93 2.97 -14.32 -3.22
C VAL A 93 3.94 -13.99 -2.07
N MET A 94 5.24 -13.99 -2.34
CA MET A 94 6.18 -13.11 -1.64
C MET A 94 6.25 -11.82 -2.47
N THR A 95 5.41 -10.86 -2.13
CA THR A 95 5.27 -9.58 -2.84
C THR A 95 6.44 -8.68 -2.46
N THR A 96 7.07 -8.02 -3.43
CA THR A 96 7.58 -6.66 -3.19
C THR A 96 6.42 -5.86 -2.63
N MET A 97 6.50 -5.52 -1.34
CA MET A 97 5.44 -4.86 -0.60
C MET A 97 5.06 -3.56 -1.32
N SER A 98 3.83 -3.47 -1.84
CA SER A 98 3.14 -2.18 -1.75
C SER A 98 3.18 -1.83 -0.27
N LYS A 99 4.01 -0.85 0.11
CA LYS A 99 4.14 -0.47 1.52
C LYS A 99 2.74 -0.15 2.00
N ARG A 100 2.20 -1.00 2.87
CA ARG A 100 0.84 -0.85 3.34
C ARG A 100 0.73 0.51 4.03
N THR A 101 -0.31 1.26 3.71
CA THR A 101 -0.57 2.57 4.28
C THR A 101 -1.82 2.52 5.14
N LEU A 102 -1.87 3.38 6.14
CA LEU A 102 -3.11 3.63 6.85
C LEU A 102 -4.02 4.46 5.94
N SER A 103 -5.31 4.15 5.97
CA SER A 103 -6.30 4.98 5.30
C SER A 103 -6.32 6.40 5.92
N ALA A 104 -6.67 7.43 5.14
CA ALA A 104 -6.78 8.79 5.69
C ALA A 104 -7.99 8.91 6.64
N CYS A 105 -7.92 9.79 7.65
CA CYS A 105 -9.14 10.14 8.40
C CYS A 105 -10.09 10.93 7.48
N PRO A 106 -11.41 10.68 7.55
CA PRO A 106 -12.39 11.58 6.97
C PRO A 106 -12.34 12.94 7.69
N SER A 107 -13.03 13.94 7.17
CA SER A 107 -13.14 15.26 7.81
C SER A 107 -14.02 15.27 9.07
N SER A 108 -14.70 14.18 9.37
CA SER A 108 -15.57 14.04 10.54
C SER A 108 -14.76 13.68 11.80
N PRO A 109 -15.12 14.20 12.98
CA PRO A 109 -14.35 14.06 14.23
C PRO A 109 -14.29 12.62 14.79
N ASN A 110 -14.93 11.67 14.12
CA ASN A 110 -15.05 10.28 14.51
C ASN A 110 -13.84 9.43 14.07
N CYS A 111 -12.66 10.02 13.97
CA CYS A 111 -11.42 9.37 13.59
C CYS A 111 -10.23 9.89 14.39
N VAL A 112 -9.27 9.02 14.67
CA VAL A 112 -7.91 9.44 15.08
C VAL A 112 -6.88 8.69 14.28
N SER A 113 -5.77 9.35 13.96
CA SER A 113 -4.65 8.77 13.24
C SER A 113 -3.32 9.35 13.70
N THR A 114 -2.32 8.48 13.82
CA THR A 114 -0.92 8.88 14.07
C THR A 114 -0.25 9.56 12.89
N GLN A 115 -0.91 9.55 11.73
CA GLN A 115 -0.46 10.17 10.49
C GLN A 115 -1.39 11.32 10.05
N ALA A 116 -2.33 11.73 10.91
CA ALA A 116 -3.13 12.92 10.65
C ALA A 116 -2.25 14.18 10.65
N ILE A 117 -2.61 15.14 9.80
CA ILE A 117 -1.91 16.43 9.68
C ILE A 117 -2.53 17.51 10.56
N ASP A 118 -3.79 17.34 10.97
CA ASP A 118 -4.53 18.26 11.82
C ASP A 118 -4.56 17.78 13.28
N GLU A 119 -4.63 18.72 14.20
CA GLU A 119 -4.57 18.44 15.64
C GLU A 119 -5.79 17.65 16.16
N GLU A 120 -6.94 17.80 15.51
CA GLU A 120 -8.19 17.17 15.93
C GLU A 120 -8.14 15.65 15.79
N HIS A 121 -7.61 15.15 14.67
CA HIS A 121 -7.45 13.71 14.42
C HIS A 121 -6.10 13.17 14.93
N ALA A 122 -5.11 14.02 15.20
CA ALA A 122 -3.78 13.57 15.61
C ALA A 122 -3.76 12.83 16.96
N ILE A 123 -2.96 11.76 17.02
CA ILE A 123 -2.70 10.98 18.24
C ILE A 123 -1.30 10.38 18.20
N THR A 124 -0.63 10.27 19.35
CA THR A 124 0.77 9.82 19.41
C THR A 124 0.90 8.34 19.01
N PRO A 125 1.89 7.94 18.20
CA PRO A 125 2.10 6.53 17.86
C PRO A 125 2.61 5.72 19.06
N PHE A 126 2.68 4.39 18.91
CA PHE A 126 3.36 3.52 19.88
C PHE A 126 4.81 3.29 19.46
N ARG A 127 5.70 3.09 20.44
CA ARG A 127 7.08 2.65 20.20
C ARG A 127 7.21 1.20 20.62
N TYR A 128 8.06 0.46 19.93
CA TYR A 128 8.37 -0.93 20.26
C TYR A 128 9.87 -1.15 20.24
N ALA A 129 10.39 -1.89 21.22
CA ALA A 129 11.83 -2.19 21.31
C ALA A 129 12.16 -3.59 20.78
N LYS A 130 11.18 -4.50 20.76
CA LYS A 130 11.37 -5.89 20.35
C LYS A 130 11.47 -6.05 18.83
N ALA A 131 11.65 -7.29 18.38
CA ALA A 131 11.47 -7.64 16.99
C ALA A 131 10.02 -7.37 16.55
N ARG A 132 9.80 -6.92 15.30
CA ARG A 132 8.46 -6.58 14.79
C ARG A 132 7.45 -7.70 14.99
N ALA A 133 7.84 -8.94 14.69
CA ALA A 133 6.98 -10.10 14.84
C ALA A 133 6.53 -10.29 16.30
N GLU A 134 7.43 -10.11 17.27
CA GLU A 134 7.10 -10.20 18.70
C GLU A 134 6.19 -9.05 19.15
N ALA A 135 6.49 -7.82 18.74
CA ALA A 135 5.66 -6.65 19.05
C ALA A 135 4.24 -6.82 18.47
N LYS A 136 4.13 -7.36 17.25
CA LYS A 136 2.86 -7.63 16.58
C LYS A 136 2.07 -8.72 17.29
N GLU A 137 2.68 -9.84 17.63
CA GLU A 137 2.01 -10.92 18.36
C GLU A 137 1.59 -10.48 19.77
N PHE A 138 2.41 -9.67 20.45
CA PHE A 138 2.03 -9.07 21.73
C PHE A 138 0.82 -8.14 21.57
N LEU A 139 0.80 -7.29 20.54
CA LEU A 139 -0.35 -6.44 20.27
C LEU A 139 -1.61 -7.27 19.97
N LYS A 140 -1.51 -8.34 19.17
CA LYS A 140 -2.62 -9.27 18.91
C LYS A 140 -3.16 -9.88 20.21
N ALA A 141 -2.28 -10.31 21.12
CA ALA A 141 -2.67 -10.83 22.42
C ALA A 141 -3.44 -9.79 23.26
N VAL A 142 -2.99 -8.53 23.26
CA VAL A 142 -3.71 -7.42 23.91
C VAL A 142 -5.07 -7.20 23.27
N MET A 143 -5.15 -7.11 21.94
CA MET A 143 -6.41 -6.89 21.22
C MET A 143 -7.42 -8.01 21.46
N ALA A 144 -6.97 -9.25 21.63
CA ALA A 144 -7.83 -10.40 21.96
C ALA A 144 -8.49 -10.29 23.34
N THR A 145 -7.95 -9.49 24.27
CA THR A 145 -8.58 -9.22 25.58
C THR A 145 -9.70 -8.18 25.50
N LEU A 146 -9.79 -7.43 24.40
CA LEU A 146 -10.75 -6.34 24.26
C LEU A 146 -12.10 -6.88 23.72
N PRO A 147 -13.23 -6.54 24.35
CA PRO A 147 -14.52 -7.07 23.95
C PRO A 147 -14.98 -6.52 22.59
N ARG A 148 -15.65 -7.37 21.81
CA ARG A 148 -16.27 -7.04 20.51
C ARG A 148 -15.25 -6.56 19.46
N THR A 149 -14.09 -7.17 19.49
CA THR A 149 -12.96 -6.93 18.59
C THR A 149 -12.80 -8.13 17.67
N LYS A 150 -12.69 -7.91 16.36
CA LYS A 150 -12.49 -8.98 15.38
C LYS A 150 -11.34 -8.63 14.45
N LEU A 151 -10.35 -9.51 14.33
CA LEU A 151 -9.30 -9.39 13.31
C LEU A 151 -9.90 -9.71 11.94
N VAL A 152 -9.75 -8.79 10.97
CA VAL A 152 -10.32 -8.93 9.62
C VAL A 152 -9.27 -8.93 8.52
N ASP A 153 -8.07 -8.39 8.76
CA ASP A 153 -6.95 -8.46 7.83
C ASP A 153 -5.62 -8.43 8.61
N GLU A 154 -4.63 -9.15 8.10
CA GLU A 154 -3.30 -9.28 8.66
C GLU A 154 -2.28 -9.57 7.55
N ASP A 155 -1.14 -8.88 7.61
CA ASP A 155 0.08 -9.27 6.91
C ASP A 155 1.30 -9.08 7.81
N ASP A 156 2.51 -9.31 7.30
CA ASP A 156 3.77 -9.22 8.04
C ASP A 156 4.02 -7.87 8.77
N SER A 157 3.43 -6.77 8.31
CA SER A 157 3.61 -5.41 8.87
C SER A 157 2.31 -4.71 9.26
N TYR A 158 1.16 -5.38 9.17
CA TYR A 158 -0.14 -4.74 9.33
C TYR A 158 -1.16 -5.62 10.05
N LEU A 159 -2.05 -4.96 10.78
CA LEU A 159 -3.23 -5.56 11.41
C LEU A 159 -4.44 -4.65 11.21
N HIS A 160 -5.60 -5.23 10.93
CA HIS A 160 -6.88 -4.52 10.88
C HIS A 160 -7.93 -5.26 11.67
N TYR A 161 -8.56 -4.52 12.58
CA TYR A 161 -9.63 -4.98 13.43
C TYR A 161 -10.91 -4.19 13.20
N GLU A 162 -12.04 -4.87 13.34
CA GLU A 162 -13.36 -4.27 13.49
C GLU A 162 -13.75 -4.27 14.98
N PHE A 163 -14.15 -3.11 15.49
CA PHE A 163 -14.81 -2.96 16.79
C PHE A 163 -16.30 -2.74 16.59
N THR A 164 -17.14 -3.52 17.25
CA THR A 164 -18.60 -3.34 17.18
C THR A 164 -19.16 -2.83 18.50
N THR A 165 -19.94 -1.75 18.49
CA THR A 165 -20.59 -1.20 19.69
C THR A 165 -21.77 -2.06 20.18
N LEU A 166 -22.05 -2.07 21.50
CA LEU A 166 -23.05 -2.99 22.08
C LEU A 166 -24.48 -2.75 21.59
N LEU A 167 -24.94 -1.50 21.69
CA LEU A 167 -26.36 -1.18 21.61
C LEU A 167 -26.81 -0.90 20.18
N LEU A 168 -26.00 -0.16 19.42
CA LEU A 168 -26.35 0.34 18.09
C LEU A 168 -25.55 -0.34 16.97
N ARG A 169 -24.63 -1.25 17.33
CA ARG A 169 -23.82 -2.06 16.40
C ARG A 169 -23.04 -1.25 15.36
N PHE A 170 -22.70 0.00 15.66
CA PHE A 170 -21.72 0.75 14.86
C PHE A 170 -20.40 0.00 14.81
N VAL A 171 -19.80 0.00 13.62
CA VAL A 171 -18.53 -0.66 13.33
C VAL A 171 -17.45 0.39 13.14
N ASP A 172 -16.37 0.22 13.89
CA ASP A 172 -15.18 1.05 13.80
C ASP A 172 -14.02 0.20 13.30
N ASP A 173 -13.24 0.75 12.37
CA ASP A 173 -12.02 0.16 11.85
C ASP A 173 -10.81 0.64 12.66
N VAL A 174 -10.01 -0.31 13.16
CA VAL A 174 -8.74 -0.04 13.83
C VAL A 174 -7.63 -0.72 13.05
N GLU A 175 -6.73 0.09 12.52
CA GLU A 175 -5.62 -0.33 11.67
C GLU A 175 -4.30 -0.04 12.37
N PHE A 176 -3.36 -0.98 12.31
CA PHE A 176 -1.99 -0.84 12.82
C PHE A 176 -1.00 -1.12 11.70
N LEU A 177 0.00 -0.25 11.58
CA LEU A 177 1.12 -0.37 10.64
C LEU A 177 2.44 -0.32 11.40
N PHE A 178 3.24 -1.37 11.26
CA PHE A 178 4.51 -1.52 11.94
C PHE A 178 5.65 -1.01 11.06
N ASP A 179 6.23 0.13 11.44
CA ASP A 179 7.42 0.70 10.79
C ASP A 179 8.69 0.18 11.47
N GLU A 180 9.36 -0.74 10.78
CA GLU A 180 10.59 -1.37 11.24
C GLU A 180 11.80 -0.42 11.24
N THR A 181 11.81 0.60 10.38
CA THR A 181 12.90 1.58 10.31
C THR A 181 12.88 2.51 11.51
N THR A 182 11.69 2.99 11.90
CA THR A 182 11.55 3.94 13.01
C THR A 182 11.17 3.27 14.33
N LYS A 183 10.94 1.95 14.34
CA LYS A 183 10.49 1.18 15.50
C LYS A 183 9.21 1.77 16.12
N THR A 184 8.26 2.06 15.23
CA THR A 184 7.01 2.75 15.55
C THR A 184 5.83 1.94 15.05
N VAL A 185 4.78 1.82 15.88
CA VAL A 185 3.46 1.37 15.42
C VAL A 185 2.62 2.61 15.14
N HIS A 186 2.42 2.87 13.86
CA HIS A 186 1.42 3.82 13.39
C HIS A 186 0.04 3.17 13.47
N PHE A 187 -0.99 3.95 13.77
CA PHE A 187 -2.36 3.43 13.78
C PHE A 187 -3.39 4.47 13.36
N ARG A 188 -4.56 3.95 12.98
CA ARG A 188 -5.81 4.68 12.75
C ARG A 188 -6.96 3.98 13.47
N SER A 189 -7.89 4.74 14.01
CA SER A 189 -9.14 4.25 14.59
C SER A 189 -10.28 5.14 14.10
N ALA A 190 -11.20 4.60 13.31
CA ALA A 190 -12.20 5.38 12.58
C ALA A 190 -13.56 4.69 12.54
N SER A 191 -14.64 5.44 12.70
CA SER A 191 -16.00 4.88 12.57
C SER A 191 -16.40 4.81 11.09
N ARG A 192 -17.07 3.74 10.65
CA ARG A 192 -17.54 3.63 9.24
C ARG A 192 -18.65 4.61 8.90
N THR A 193 -19.49 4.93 9.89
CA THR A 193 -20.69 5.75 9.73
C THR A 193 -20.94 6.59 10.98
N GLY A 194 -21.72 7.67 10.83
CA GLY A 194 -22.04 8.60 11.92
C GLY A 194 -21.08 9.79 11.97
N TYR A 195 -21.56 10.94 12.42
CA TYR A 195 -20.79 12.19 12.38
C TYR A 195 -19.80 12.31 13.54
N SER A 196 -20.16 11.81 14.72
CA SER A 196 -19.34 11.87 15.93
C SER A 196 -19.39 10.55 16.67
N ASP A 197 -18.27 10.17 17.26
CA ASP A 197 -18.11 9.00 18.13
C ASP A 197 -17.97 9.41 19.62
N LEU A 198 -18.15 10.70 19.95
CA LEU A 198 -17.90 11.25 21.30
C LEU A 198 -16.49 10.92 21.84
N GLY A 199 -15.50 10.82 20.96
CA GLY A 199 -14.11 10.52 21.27
C GLY A 199 -13.86 9.06 21.66
N VAL A 200 -14.79 8.15 21.34
CA VAL A 200 -14.65 6.71 21.62
C VAL A 200 -13.40 6.14 20.94
N ASN A 201 -13.10 6.52 19.71
CA ASN A 201 -11.93 6.04 18.96
C ASN A 201 -10.62 6.49 19.61
N ARG A 202 -10.56 7.74 20.09
CA ARG A 202 -9.42 8.25 20.86
C ARG A 202 -9.26 7.49 22.20
N LYS A 203 -10.33 7.38 22.98
CA LYS A 203 -10.33 6.67 24.27
C LYS A 203 -9.89 5.21 24.12
N ARG A 204 -10.36 4.54 23.06
CA ARG A 204 -9.95 3.17 22.73
C ARG A 204 -8.45 3.08 22.51
N MET A 205 -7.87 3.96 21.70
CA MET A 205 -6.44 3.90 21.40
C MET A 205 -5.58 4.25 22.62
N GLU A 206 -6.05 5.12 23.51
CA GLU A 206 -5.38 5.38 24.79
C GLU A 206 -5.50 4.21 25.77
N GLN A 207 -6.62 3.48 25.79
CA GLN A 207 -6.73 2.23 26.54
C GLN A 207 -5.73 1.18 26.01
N VAL A 208 -5.64 1.02 24.68
CA VAL A 208 -4.64 0.15 24.06
C VAL A 208 -3.23 0.60 24.46
N ARG A 209 -2.94 1.92 24.40
CA ARG A 209 -1.65 2.48 24.84
C ARG A 209 -1.28 2.05 26.25
N ALA A 210 -2.21 2.15 27.19
CA ALA A 210 -1.98 1.78 28.58
C ALA A 210 -1.65 0.28 28.74
N LEU A 211 -2.28 -0.59 27.95
CA LEU A 211 -2.04 -2.03 27.99
C LEU A 211 -0.67 -2.42 27.40
N VAL A 212 -0.20 -1.67 26.40
CA VAL A 212 1.04 -1.97 25.67
C VAL A 212 2.28 -1.19 26.15
N SER A 213 2.09 -0.14 26.93
CA SER A 213 3.17 0.75 27.39
C SER A 213 4.29 -0.03 28.10
N GLY A 214 5.53 0.15 27.62
CA GLY A 214 6.73 -0.50 28.16
C GLY A 214 6.84 -2.00 27.88
N LYS A 215 5.96 -2.58 27.06
CA LYS A 215 5.89 -4.04 26.83
C LYS A 215 6.06 -4.45 25.36
N LEU A 216 6.00 -3.49 24.43
CA LEU A 216 6.25 -3.66 23.00
C LEU A 216 7.74 -3.72 22.64
#